data_AF-A0A401FZD1-F1
#
_entry.id   AF-A0A401FZD1-F1
#
_cell.length_a   1.000
_cell.length_b   1.000
_cell.length_c   1.000
_cell.angle_alpha   90.00
_cell.angle_beta   90.00
_cell.angle_gamma   90.00
#
_symmetry.space_group_name_H-M   'P 1'
#
loop_
_entity.id
_entity.type
_entity.pdbx_description
1 polymer ?
#
loop_
_entity_poly.entity_id
_entity_poly.type
_entity_poly.pdbx_seq_one_letter_code
_entity_poly.pdbx_strand_id
1 'polypeptide(L)' 'MTTIELTIRDDDGNIIPSSHKRIYGLNIGKGDSDTIEGAVEKFRHKALEDIHKDFLSNSQGEFVSRIKKKASPATEKRR' A
#
# COMPACT_ATOMS: atom_id res chain seq x y z
N MET A 1 13.72 15.30 -13.67
CA MET A 1 12.98 14.02 -13.64
C MET A 1 11.74 14.26 -12.80
N THR A 2 10.56 13.92 -13.31
CA THR A 2 9.30 14.23 -12.62
C THR A 2 8.91 13.07 -11.72
N THR A 3 8.32 13.36 -10.57
CA THR A 3 7.87 12.35 -9.62
C THR A 3 6.42 12.56 -9.25
N ILE A 4 5.71 11.46 -8.97
CA ILE A 4 4.37 11.47 -8.39
C ILE A 4 4.47 10.90 -6.98
N GLU A 5 3.91 11.62 -6.03
CA GLU A 5 3.76 11.17 -4.66
C GLU A 5 2.33 10.67 -4.44
N LEU A 6 2.21 9.46 -3.88
CA LEU A 6 0.92 8.88 -3.51
C LEU A 6 0.87 8.65 -2.00
N THR A 7 -0.19 9.17 -1.38
CA THR A 7 -0.54 8.94 0.02
C THR A 7 -1.95 8.38 0.09
N ILE A 8 -2.16 7.30 0.84
CA ILE A 8 -3.49 6.69 1.02
C ILE A 8 -3.99 7.06 2.42
N ARG A 9 -5.26 7.45 2.49
CA ARG A 9 -5.94 7.78 3.74
C ARG A 9 -7.16 6.90 3.91
N ASP A 10 -7.53 6.64 5.15
CA ASP A 10 -8.81 6.05 5.50
C ASP A 10 -9.96 7.08 5.39
N ASP A 11 -11.18 6.64 5.66
CA ASP A 11 -12.38 7.47 5.61
C ASP A 11 -12.37 8.61 6.66
N ASP A 12 -11.55 8.46 7.71
CA ASP A 12 -11.34 9.45 8.77
C ASP A 12 -10.19 10.42 8.44
N GLY A 13 -9.53 10.26 7.29
CA GLY A 13 -8.43 11.09 6.82
C GLY A 13 -7.06 10.74 7.41
N ASN A 14 -6.94 9.66 8.17
CA ASN A 14 -5.67 9.17 8.70
C ASN A 14 -4.86 8.47 7.62
N ILE A 15 -3.55 8.69 7.61
CA ILE A 15 -2.65 8.00 6.68
C ILE A 15 -2.54 6.54 7.12
N ILE A 16 -2.84 5.61 6.21
CA ILE A 16 -2.74 4.19 6.50
C ILE A 16 -1.24 3.85 6.63
N PRO A 17 -0.72 3.40 7.80
CA PRO A 17 0.72 3.30 8.05
C PRO A 17 1.45 2.36 7.08
N SER A 18 0.78 1.34 6.58
CA SER A 18 1.33 0.44 5.56
C SER A 18 1.50 1.10 4.19
N SER A 19 0.71 2.14 3.91
CA SER A 19 0.92 3.01 2.75
C SER A 19 2.00 4.04 3.08
N HIS A 20 3.24 3.58 3.21
CA HIS A 20 4.36 4.52 3.26
C HIS A 20 4.30 5.43 2.04
N LYS A 21 4.64 6.71 2.23
CA LYS A 21 4.73 7.73 1.17
C LYS A 21 5.46 7.14 -0.05
N ARG A 22 4.71 6.89 -1.12
CA ARG A 22 5.26 6.26 -2.33
C ARG A 22 5.64 7.32 -3.32
N ILE A 23 6.88 7.26 -3.79
CA ILE A 23 7.41 8.19 -4.80
C ILE A 23 7.65 7.38 -6.06
N TYR A 24 6.91 7.70 -7.11
CA TYR A 24 7.03 7.07 -8.42
C TYR A 24 7.75 8.03 -9.37
N GLY A 25 8.81 7.56 -9.99
CA GLY A 25 9.44 8.28 -11.11
C GLY A 25 8.53 8.25 -12.32
N LEU A 26 8.24 9.43 -12.88
CA LEU A 26 7.49 9.60 -14.11
C LEU A 26 8.45 10.01 -15.23
N ASN A 27 8.56 9.17 -16.26
CA ASN A 27 9.30 9.51 -17.46
C ASN A 27 8.33 10.09 -18.50
N ILE A 28 8.28 11.42 -18.54
CA ILE A 28 7.42 12.19 -19.45
C ILE A 28 8.05 12.46 -20.83
N GLY A 29 9.27 11.98 -21.08
CA GLY A 29 9.93 12.09 -22.39
C GLY A 29 9.96 13.52 -22.92
N LYS A 30 9.35 13.74 -24.10
CA LYS A 30 9.27 15.06 -24.77
C LYS A 30 8.19 15.98 -24.20
N GLY A 31 7.34 15.49 -23.30
CA GLY A 31 6.28 16.29 -22.67
C GLY A 31 5.08 16.58 -23.58
N ASP A 32 4.90 15.85 -24.68
CA ASP A 32 3.66 15.88 -25.46
C ASP A 32 2.53 15.12 -24.75
N SER A 33 1.28 15.41 -25.13
CA SER A 33 0.07 14.88 -24.47
C SER A 33 0.05 13.36 -24.44
N ASP A 34 0.39 12.72 -25.57
CA ASP A 34 0.36 11.26 -25.72
C ASP A 34 1.41 10.59 -24.81
N THR A 35 2.60 11.18 -24.71
CA THR A 35 3.66 10.69 -23.82
C THR A 35 3.29 10.88 -22.36
N ILE A 36 2.63 11.99 -22.01
CA ILE A 36 2.11 12.24 -20.65
C ILE A 36 1.05 11.20 -20.30
N GLU A 37 0.07 10.97 -21.18
CA GLU A 37 -1.01 10.00 -20.96
C GLU A 37 -0.45 8.59 -20.78
N GLY A 38 0.44 8.15 -21.66
CA GLY A 38 1.09 6.84 -21.54
C GLY A 38 1.96 6.71 -20.28
N ALA A 39 2.61 7.78 -19.83
CA ALA A 39 3.39 7.78 -18.59
C ALA A 39 2.48 7.67 -17.35
N VAL A 40 1.35 8.39 -17.36
CA VAL A 40 0.34 8.36 -16.29
C VAL A 40 -0.33 7.00 -16.22
N GLU A 41 -0.66 6.39 -17.36
CA GLU A 41 -1.29 5.06 -17.38
C GLU A 41 -0.36 3.97 -16.82
N LYS A 42 0.93 4.00 -17.19
CA LYS A 42 1.94 3.11 -16.61
C LYS A 42 2.10 3.32 -15.11
N PHE A 43 2.13 4.58 -14.67
CA PHE A 43 2.14 4.92 -13.25
C PHE A 43 0.91 4.32 -12.54
N ARG A 44 -0.29 4.49 -13.10
CA ARG A 44 -1.54 3.97 -12.53
C ARG A 44 -1.49 2.46 -12.34
N HIS A 45 -1.05 1.73 -13.38
CA HIS A 45 -0.99 0.27 -13.32
C HIS A 45 -0.03 -0.20 -12.22
N LYS A 46 1.19 0.37 -12.20
CA LYS A 46 2.20 0.06 -11.20
C LYS A 46 1.73 0.40 -9.78
N ALA A 47 1.15 1.58 -9.59
CA ALA A 47 0.64 2.02 -8.30
C ALA A 47 -0.48 1.10 -7.80
N LEU A 48 -1.39 0.67 -8.67
CA LEU A 48 -2.50 -0.21 -8.28
C LEU A 48 -2.01 -1.58 -7.79
N GLU A 49 -1.08 -2.21 -8.50
CA GLU A 49 -0.51 -3.51 -8.10
C GLU A 49 0.21 -3.42 -6.75
N ASP A 50 1.00 -2.37 -6.59
CA ASP A 50 1.72 -2.03 -5.38
C ASP A 50 0.80 -1.87 -4.17
N ILE A 51 -0.28 -1.11 -4.34
CA ILE A 51 -1.30 -0.88 -3.32
C ILE A 51 -1.98 -2.19 -2.95
N HIS A 52 -2.38 -2.98 -3.95
CA HIS A 52 -3.07 -4.25 -3.75
C HIS A 52 -2.20 -5.23 -2.95
N LYS A 53 -0.91 -5.32 -3.28
CA LYS A 53 0.04 -6.18 -2.56
C LYS A 53 0.17 -5.80 -1.08
N ASP A 54 0.20 -4.51 -0.77
CA ASP A 54 0.30 -4.04 0.61
C ASP A 54 -0.96 -4.36 1.40
N PHE A 55 -2.14 -4.01 0.87
CA PHE A 55 -3.40 -4.30 1.54
C PHE A 55 -3.58 -5.79 1.79
N LEU A 56 -3.20 -6.62 0.82
CA LEU A 56 -3.24 -8.07 0.97
C LEU A 56 -2.26 -8.56 2.06
N SER A 57 -1.02 -8.05 2.05
CA SER A 57 -0.01 -8.43 3.04
C SER A 57 -0.40 -8.02 4.46
N ASN A 58 -0.97 -6.83 4.64
CA ASN A 58 -1.48 -6.40 5.94
C ASN A 58 -2.65 -7.25 6.41
N SER A 59 -3.60 -7.54 5.51
CA SER A 59 -4.77 -8.37 5.83
C SER A 59 -4.34 -9.77 6.27
N GLN A 60 -3.34 -10.35 5.60
CA GLN A 60 -2.73 -11.62 6.00
C GLN A 60 -2.00 -11.50 7.36
N GLY A 61 -1.24 -10.43 7.57
CA GLY A 61 -0.54 -10.17 8.84
C GLY A 61 -1.49 -10.04 10.02
N GLU A 62 -2.61 -9.32 9.84
CA GLU A 62 -3.68 -9.22 10.83
C GLU A 62 -4.33 -10.58 11.08
N PHE A 63 -4.64 -11.33 10.02
CA PHE A 63 -5.24 -12.65 10.14
C PHE A 63 -4.34 -13.60 10.94
N VAL A 64 -3.05 -13.71 10.58
CA VAL A 64 -2.07 -14.54 11.29
C VAL A 64 -1.93 -14.09 12.75
N SER A 65 -1.89 -12.78 13.01
CA SER A 65 -1.80 -12.23 14.37
C SER A 65 -3.03 -12.58 15.22
N ARG A 66 -4.23 -12.53 14.62
CA ARG A 66 -5.49 -12.92 15.28
C ARG A 66 -5.50 -14.43 15.59
N ILE A 67 -5.04 -15.28 14.67
CA ILE A 67 -4.94 -16.73 14.89
C ILE A 67 -3.91 -17.06 15.99
N LYS A 68 -2.72 -16.45 15.95
CA LYS A 68 -1.69 -16.63 16.99
C LYS A 68 -2.18 -16.21 18.38
N LYS A 69 -2.89 -15.08 18.48
CA LYS A 69 -3.50 -14.63 19.75
C LYS A 69 -4.55 -15.61 20.28
N LYS A 70 -5.36 -16.23 19.40
CA LYS A 70 -6.31 -17.28 19.80
C LYS A 70 -5.64 -18.59 20.23
N ALA A 71 -4.44 -18.87 19.70
CA ALA A 71 -3.68 -20.08 19.99
C ALA A 71 -2.78 -19.99 21.23
N SER A 72 -2.68 -18.83 21.89
CA SER A 72 -2.06 -18.71 23.22
C SER A 72 -3.16 -18.84 24.28
N PRO A 73 -3.34 -20.03 24.91
CA PRO A 73 -4.20 -20.11 26.07
C PRO A 73 -3.54 -19.31 27.18
N ALA A 74 -4.38 -18.56 27.89
CA ALA A 74 -4.03 -17.97 29.17
C ALA A 74 -3.30 -19.03 30.00
N THR A 75 -2.17 -18.62 30.55
CA THR A 75 -1.37 -19.33 31.53
C THR A 75 -2.32 -19.99 32.51
N GLU A 76 -2.35 -21.32 32.46
CA GLU A 76 -3.03 -22.18 33.41
C GLU A 76 -2.41 -21.93 34.79
N LYS A 77 -2.93 -20.91 35.50
CA LYS A 77 -2.77 -20.77 36.94
C LYS A 77 -3.58 -21.89 37.58
N ARG A 78 -2.98 -23.08 37.64
CA ARG A 78 -3.39 -24.11 38.60
C ARG A 78 -3.07 -23.58 40.00
N ARG A 79 -4.15 -23.49 40.78
CA ARG A 79 -4.17 -23.25 42.22
C ARG A 79 -3.46 -24.38 42.96
#